data_AF-T1RTM4-F1
#
_entry.id   AF-T1RTM4-F1
#
_cell.length_a   1.000
_cell.length_b   1.000
_cell.length_c   1.000
_cell.angle_alpha   90.00
_cell.angle_beta   90.00
_cell.angle_gamma   90.00
#
_symmetry.space_group_name_H-M   'P 1'
#
loop_
_entity.id
_entity.type
_entity.pdbx_description
1 polymer ?
#
loop_
_entity_poly.entity_id
_entity_poly.type
_entity_poly.pdbx_seq_one_letter_code
_entity_poly.pdbx_strand_id
1 'polypeptide(L)'
;EASSKEIYYGYDGAFRCLAEKTGEVAFIKHTIVGDYTDGKGPEWAKDLKSEDFELICPELPDTTVKHTEFGRCNLAKVPAHAVITREDARKDVVKVLKEAQANS
;
A
#
# COMPACT_ATOMS: atom_id res chain seq x y z
N GLU A 1 -4.34 -14.43 15.07
CA GLU A 1 -5.46 -13.83 14.32
C GLU A 1 -5.03 -12.46 13.82
N ALA A 2 -5.44 -12.06 12.62
CA ALA A 2 -5.15 -10.73 12.09
C ALA A 2 -6.31 -9.79 12.43
N SER A 3 -6.06 -8.78 13.26
CA SER A 3 -7.06 -7.80 13.70
C SER A 3 -6.71 -6.42 13.15
N SER A 4 -7.70 -5.63 12.73
CA SER A 4 -7.48 -4.22 12.35
C SER A 4 -7.06 -3.33 13.52
N LYS A 5 -7.14 -3.85 14.75
CA LYS A 5 -6.57 -3.21 15.94
C LYS A 5 -5.06 -3.44 16.08
N GLU A 6 -4.51 -4.34 15.28
CA GLU A 6 -3.10 -4.64 15.32
C GLU A 6 -2.29 -3.63 14.53
N ILE A 7 -1.25 -3.07 15.16
CA ILE A 7 -0.50 -1.93 14.63
C ILE A 7 0.26 -2.26 13.33
N TYR A 8 0.52 -3.56 13.07
CA TYR A 8 1.19 -4.05 11.88
C TYR A 8 0.23 -4.69 10.85
N TYR A 9 -1.08 -4.47 10.99
CA TYR A 9 -2.07 -5.00 10.04
C TYR A 9 -2.17 -4.17 8.75
N GLY A 10 -2.36 -4.85 7.62
CA GLY A 10 -2.53 -4.22 6.32
C GLY A 10 -1.23 -3.65 5.73
N TYR A 11 -1.35 -2.89 4.64
CA TYR A 11 -0.18 -2.31 3.98
C TYR A 11 0.57 -1.31 4.86
N ASP A 12 -0.17 -0.45 5.54
CA ASP A 12 0.38 0.60 6.40
C ASP A 12 1.12 -0.02 7.59
N GLY A 13 0.51 -1.03 8.22
CA GLY A 13 1.12 -1.73 9.33
C GLY A 13 2.34 -2.56 8.92
N ALA A 14 2.32 -3.20 7.75
CA ALA A 14 3.49 -3.91 7.23
C ALA A 14 4.66 -2.94 6.95
N PHE A 15 4.39 -1.75 6.40
CA PHE A 15 5.43 -0.73 6.23
C PHE A 15 5.96 -0.23 7.57
N ARG A 16 5.09 -0.04 8.56
CA ARG A 16 5.49 0.31 9.93
C ARG A 16 6.40 -0.75 10.56
N CYS A 17 6.10 -2.03 10.38
CA CYS A 17 6.93 -3.14 10.87
C CYS A 17 8.37 -3.07 10.31
N LEU A 18 8.50 -2.74 9.01
CA LEU A 18 9.79 -2.52 8.36
C LEU A 18 10.49 -1.26 8.89
N ALA A 19 9.78 -0.13 9.00
CA ALA A 19 10.33 1.14 9.46
C ALA A 19 10.82 1.08 10.93
N GLU A 20 10.11 0.36 11.78
CA GLU A 20 10.50 0.11 13.18
C GLU A 20 11.55 -1.00 13.32
N LYS A 21 12.08 -1.53 12.21
CA LYS A 21 13.12 -2.58 12.17
C LYS A 21 12.73 -3.86 12.93
N THR A 22 11.43 -4.14 13.01
CA THR A 22 10.90 -5.37 13.62
C THR A 22 10.87 -6.51 12.59
N GLY A 23 10.83 -6.18 11.31
CA GLY A 23 11.07 -7.09 10.20
C GLY A 23 11.96 -6.46 9.13
N GLU A 24 12.48 -7.31 8.25
CA GLU A 24 13.47 -6.93 7.23
C GLU A 24 12.84 -6.67 5.85
N VAL A 25 11.62 -7.16 5.61
CA VAL A 25 10.91 -7.07 4.32
C VAL A 25 9.42 -6.79 4.56
N ALA A 26 8.82 -5.94 3.72
CA ALA A 26 7.39 -5.69 3.70
C ALA A 26 6.79 -5.83 2.29
N PHE A 27 5.73 -6.64 2.16
CA PHE A 27 4.99 -6.80 0.91
C PHE A 27 3.86 -5.76 0.82
N ILE A 28 4.15 -4.63 0.20
CA ILE A 28 3.25 -3.46 0.16
C ILE A 28 3.06 -2.90 -1.25
N LYS A 29 2.09 -1.99 -1.41
CA LYS A 29 1.91 -1.23 -2.65
C LYS A 29 3.00 -0.16 -2.76
N HIS A 30 3.39 0.17 -3.99
CA HIS A 30 4.39 1.21 -4.27
C HIS A 30 4.06 2.60 -3.73
N THR A 31 2.77 2.92 -3.53
CA THR A 31 2.34 4.24 -3.02
C THR A 31 2.69 4.44 -1.55
N ILE A 32 2.76 3.35 -0.76
CA ILE A 32 2.86 3.42 0.70
C ILE A 32 4.12 4.14 1.16
N VAL A 33 5.26 3.93 0.52
CA VAL A 33 6.50 4.65 0.86
C VAL A 33 6.25 6.16 0.76
N GLY A 34 5.72 6.64 -0.37
CA GLY A 34 5.47 8.06 -0.59
C GLY A 34 4.32 8.67 0.23
N ASP A 35 3.47 7.85 0.84
CA ASP A 35 2.37 8.29 1.73
C ASP A 35 2.85 8.48 3.18
N TYR A 36 3.95 7.81 3.57
CA TYR A 36 4.42 7.72 4.95
C TYR A 36 5.85 8.26 5.17
N THR A 37 6.52 8.78 4.15
CA THR A 37 7.86 9.36 4.28
C THR A 37 7.88 10.85 3.94
N ASP A 38 9.04 11.48 4.14
CA ASP A 38 9.33 12.86 3.75
C ASP A 38 8.38 13.88 4.42
N GLY A 39 8.11 13.66 5.70
CA GLY A 39 7.26 14.52 6.52
C GLY A 39 5.75 14.30 6.34
N LYS A 40 5.36 13.23 5.63
CA LYS A 40 3.97 12.79 5.51
C LYS A 40 3.64 11.68 6.52
N GLY A 41 2.36 11.39 6.64
CA GLY A 41 1.88 10.32 7.49
C GLY A 41 1.75 10.70 8.98
N PRO A 42 1.50 9.70 9.83
CA PRO A 42 1.30 9.87 11.28
C PRO A 42 2.62 10.09 12.04
N GLU A 43 2.51 10.36 13.35
CA GLU A 43 3.66 10.68 14.23
C GLU A 43 4.84 9.70 14.10
N TRP A 44 4.57 8.40 14.06
CA TRP A 44 5.62 7.38 13.99
C TRP A 44 6.42 7.41 12.68
N ALA A 45 5.90 8.06 11.64
CA ALA A 45 6.47 8.07 10.30
C ALA A 45 7.13 9.41 9.92
N LYS A 46 6.98 10.45 10.75
CA LYS A 46 7.39 11.83 10.42
C LYS A 46 8.85 12.00 10.01
N ASP A 47 9.74 11.24 10.64
CA ASP A 47 11.18 11.36 10.42
C ASP A 47 11.70 10.42 9.32
N LEU A 48 10.84 9.55 8.77
CA LEU A 48 11.22 8.62 7.73
C LEU A 48 11.54 9.34 6.42
N LYS A 49 12.62 8.94 5.76
CA LYS A 49 12.99 9.43 4.43
C LYS A 49 12.71 8.38 3.38
N SER A 50 12.16 8.78 2.24
CA SER A 50 11.86 7.83 1.16
C SER A 50 13.12 7.18 0.58
N GLU A 51 14.28 7.83 0.72
CA GLU A 51 15.59 7.34 0.30
C GLU A 51 16.12 6.17 1.14
N ASP A 52 15.57 5.95 2.35
CA ASP A 52 15.95 4.85 3.23
C ASP A 52 15.31 3.50 2.82
N PHE A 53 14.43 3.52 1.82
CA PHE A 53 13.66 2.35 1.39
C PHE A 53 13.91 2.01 -0.08
N GLU A 54 14.17 0.74 -0.34
CA GLU A 54 14.47 0.22 -1.68
C GLU A 54 13.57 -0.97 -2.05
N LEU A 55 13.46 -1.23 -3.34
CA LEU A 55 12.73 -2.36 -3.90
C LEU A 55 13.68 -3.52 -4.20
N ILE A 56 13.20 -4.73 -3.93
CA ILE A 56 13.80 -5.98 -4.37
C ILE A 56 13.12 -6.39 -5.68
N CYS A 57 13.89 -6.56 -6.75
CA CYS A 57 13.37 -6.97 -8.05
C CYS A 57 13.55 -8.48 -8.24
N PRO A 58 12.51 -9.24 -8.65
CA PRO A 58 12.65 -10.66 -8.95
C PRO A 58 13.74 -10.97 -9.99
N GLU A 59 13.88 -10.08 -10.98
CA GLU A 59 14.85 -10.22 -12.08
C GLU A 59 16.29 -9.86 -11.68
N LEU A 60 16.48 -9.26 -10.51
CA LEU A 60 17.78 -8.77 -10.04
C LEU A 60 18.01 -9.21 -8.58
N PRO A 61 18.25 -10.51 -8.33
CA PRO A 61 18.27 -11.07 -6.96
C PRO A 61 19.39 -10.51 -6.07
N ASP A 62 20.48 -10.03 -6.66
CA ASP A 62 21.66 -9.55 -5.93
C ASP A 62 21.71 -8.01 -5.79
N THR A 63 20.68 -7.29 -6.23
CA THR A 63 20.64 -5.82 -6.10
C THR A 63 19.26 -5.32 -5.76
N THR A 64 19.23 -4.14 -5.15
CA THR A 64 18.03 -3.35 -4.92
C THR A 64 17.97 -2.20 -5.92
N VAL A 65 16.79 -1.57 -6.03
CA VAL A 65 16.59 -0.33 -6.80
C VAL A 65 15.77 0.66 -6.00
N LYS A 66 15.82 1.94 -6.38
CA LYS A 66 15.01 2.99 -5.75
C LYS A 66 13.52 2.66 -5.78
N HIS A 67 12.79 3.02 -4.72
CA HIS A 67 11.35 2.77 -4.62
C HIS A 67 10.53 3.41 -5.75
N THR A 68 11.01 4.49 -6.36
CA THR A 68 10.36 5.16 -7.50
C THR A 68 10.35 4.33 -8.79
N GLU A 69 11.17 3.29 -8.88
CA GLU A 69 11.33 2.44 -10.06
C GLU A 69 10.30 1.29 -10.12
N PHE A 70 9.26 1.35 -9.27
CA PHE A 70 8.24 0.31 -9.14
C PHE A 70 7.56 -0.09 -10.47
N GLY A 71 7.51 0.83 -11.44
CA GLY A 71 6.92 0.56 -12.75
C GLY A 71 7.67 -0.52 -13.54
N ARG A 72 9.00 -0.61 -13.37
CA ARG A 72 9.86 -1.63 -13.98
C ARG A 72 10.29 -2.74 -13.01
N CYS A 73 10.17 -2.51 -11.71
CA CYS A 73 10.56 -3.43 -10.66
C CYS A 73 9.41 -3.63 -9.67
N ASN A 74 8.66 -4.72 -9.83
CA ASN A 74 7.63 -5.14 -8.91
C ASN A 74 7.47 -6.66 -8.97
N LEU A 75 6.90 -7.26 -7.93
CA LEU A 75 6.60 -8.69 -7.92
C LEU A 75 5.48 -9.05 -8.92
N ALA A 76 4.48 -8.18 -9.02
CA ALA A 76 3.37 -8.32 -9.96
C ALA A 76 2.54 -7.03 -10.04
N LYS A 77 1.81 -6.88 -11.16
CA LYS A 77 0.73 -5.90 -11.28
C LYS A 77 -0.55 -6.46 -10.69
N VAL A 78 -0.99 -5.91 -9.57
CA VAL A 78 -2.25 -6.31 -8.90
C VAL A 78 -3.41 -5.42 -9.38
N PRO A 79 -4.55 -5.99 -9.81
CA PRO A 79 -5.74 -5.21 -10.13
C PRO A 79 -6.21 -4.38 -8.94
N ALA A 80 -6.88 -3.26 -9.21
CA ALA A 80 -7.53 -2.48 -8.17
C ALA A 80 -8.55 -3.33 -7.39
N HIS A 81 -8.81 -2.94 -6.13
CA HIS A 81 -9.87 -3.57 -5.34
C HIS A 81 -11.20 -3.47 -6.09
N ALA A 82 -11.93 -4.58 -6.15
CA ALA A 82 -13.20 -4.66 -6.85
C ALA A 82 -14.37 -4.45 -5.88
N VAL A 83 -15.39 -3.73 -6.34
CA VAL A 83 -16.70 -3.70 -5.68
C VAL A 83 -17.57 -4.78 -6.32
N ILE A 84 -18.11 -5.68 -5.50
CA ILE A 84 -18.89 -6.83 -5.94
C ILE A 84 -20.29 -6.72 -5.34
N THR A 85 -21.32 -6.96 -6.14
CA THR A 85 -22.72 -6.98 -5.71
C THR A 85 -23.47 -8.12 -6.39
N ARG A 86 -24.60 -8.52 -5.80
CA ARG A 86 -25.51 -9.50 -6.39
C ARG A 86 -26.19 -8.91 -7.63
N GLU A 87 -26.61 -9.78 -8.53
CA GLU A 87 -27.23 -9.37 -9.80
C GLU A 87 -28.51 -8.55 -9.59
N ASP A 88 -29.37 -8.99 -8.66
CA ASP A 88 -30.64 -8.35 -8.30
C ASP A 88 -30.44 -6.91 -7.76
N ALA A 89 -29.34 -6.65 -7.06
CA ALA A 89 -29.03 -5.36 -6.46
C ALA A 89 -28.16 -4.44 -7.33
N ARG A 90 -27.72 -4.91 -8.52
CA ARG A 90 -26.70 -4.21 -9.33
C ARG A 90 -27.07 -2.77 -9.66
N LYS A 91 -28.30 -2.54 -10.14
CA LYS A 91 -28.73 -1.20 -10.60
C LYS A 91 -28.74 -0.19 -9.46
N ASP A 92 -29.29 -0.59 -8.31
CA ASP A 92 -29.40 0.28 -7.14
C ASP A 92 -28.03 0.60 -6.54
N VAL A 93 -27.17 -0.42 -6.39
CA VAL A 93 -25.80 -0.22 -5.89
C VAL A 93 -25.00 0.71 -6.80
N VAL A 94 -25.06 0.52 -8.13
CA VAL A 94 -24.35 1.40 -9.07
C VAL A 94 -24.87 2.83 -9.00
N LYS A 95 -26.18 3.03 -8.83
CA LYS A 95 -26.76 4.38 -8.67
C LYS A 95 -26.22 5.06 -7.40
N VAL A 96 -26.31 4.38 -6.26
CA VAL A 96 -25.84 4.92 -4.97
C VAL A 96 -24.34 5.24 -5.01
N LEU A 97 -23.52 4.36 -5.58
CA LEU A 97 -22.08 4.60 -5.69
C LEU A 97 -21.75 5.85 -6.53
N LYS A 98 -22.46 6.05 -7.65
CA LYS A 98 -22.28 7.25 -8.48
C LYS A 98 -22.68 8.53 -7.75
N GLU A 99 -23.78 8.50 -7.01
CA GLU A 99 -24.25 9.65 -6.21
C GLU A 99 -23.27 9.98 -5.08
N ALA A 100 -22.75 8.97 -4.39
CA ALA A 100 -21.76 9.16 -3.32
C ALA A 100 -20.44 9.76 -3.86
N GLN A 101 -19.97 9.29 -5.02
CA GLN A 101 -18.74 9.80 -5.65
C GLN A 101 -18.87 11.21 -6.22
N ALA A 102 -20.07 11.65 -6.60
CA ALA A 102 -20.31 13.01 -7.08
C ALA A 102 -20.34 14.06 -5.94
N ASN A 103 -20.50 13.61 -4.70
CA ASN A 103 -20.63 14.44 -3.50
C ASN A 103 -19.38 14.40 -2.58
N SER A 104 -18.28 13.81 -3.05
CA SER A 104 -16.97 13.77 -2.37
C SER A 104 -15.97 14.65 -3.08
#